data_AF-A0A383BQD5-F1
#
_entry.id   AF-A0A383BQD5-F1
#
_cell.length_a   1.000
_cell.length_b   1.000
_cell.length_c   1.000
_cell.angle_alpha   90.00
_cell.angle_beta   90.00
_cell.angle_gamma   90.00
#
_symmetry.space_group_name_H-M   'P 1'
#
loop_
_entity.id
_entity.type
_entity.pdbx_description
1 polymer ?
#
loop_
_entity_poly.entity_id
_entity_poly.type
_entity_poly.pdbx_seq_one_letter_code
_entity_poly.pdbx_strand_id
1 'polypeptide(L)'
;MAQKLSKTKILIFLTIPFLTFLLIMEWGVRAFWEFEPNRVLCYHPVLGRSYCPDTKGYLTENKVKMHIEVNADGLLGKAYSVNRVPGKYRISLLGDSFT
;
A
#
# COMPACT_ATOMS: atom_id res chain seq x y z
N MET A 1 -43.44 -40.82 10.27
CA MET A 1 -42.25 -41.56 10.75
C MET A 1 -41.07 -40.57 10.76
N ALA A 2 -40.74 -39.98 11.91
CA ALA A 2 -39.70 -38.96 11.99
C ALA A 2 -38.32 -39.63 12.03
N GLN A 3 -37.56 -39.55 10.93
CA GLN A 3 -36.17 -40.02 10.91
C GLN A 3 -35.35 -39.19 11.91
N LYS A 4 -34.81 -39.88 12.92
CA LYS A 4 -33.95 -39.27 13.95
C LYS A 4 -32.65 -38.82 13.27
N LEU A 5 -32.53 -37.53 12.96
CA LEU A 5 -31.32 -36.99 12.34
C LEU A 5 -30.13 -37.21 13.28
N SER A 6 -29.13 -37.95 12.82
CA SER A 6 -27.90 -38.15 13.57
C SER A 6 -27.20 -36.80 13.80
N LYS A 7 -26.73 -36.54 15.03
CA LYS A 7 -26.00 -35.30 15.39
C LYS A 7 -24.85 -34.99 14.42
N THR A 8 -24.20 -36.04 13.89
CA THR A 8 -23.14 -35.91 12.88
C THR A 8 -23.62 -35.31 11.57
N LYS A 9 -24.84 -35.66 11.12
CA LYS A 9 -25.42 -35.10 9.89
C LYS A 9 -25.78 -33.61 10.05
N ILE A 10 -26.28 -33.23 11.23
CA ILE A 10 -26.55 -31.81 11.57
C ILE A 10 -25.24 -31.02 11.55
N LEU A 11 -24.18 -31.58 12.13
CA LEU A 11 -22.88 -30.94 12.22
C LEU A 11 -22.27 -30.72 10.81
N ILE A 12 -22.30 -31.74 9.96
CA ILE A 12 -21.85 -31.64 8.56
C ILE A 12 -22.68 -30.60 7.78
N PHE A 13 -24.00 -30.60 7.99
CA PHE A 13 -24.91 -29.65 7.32
C PHE A 13 -24.67 -28.20 7.74
N LEU A 14 -24.12 -27.95 8.92
CA LEU A 14 -23.71 -26.62 9.39
C LEU A 14 -22.30 -26.25 8.93
N THR A 15 -21.34 -27.18 9.01
CA THR A 15 -19.93 -26.88 8.74
C THR A 15 -19.65 -26.64 7.26
N ILE A 16 -20.28 -27.40 6.35
CA ILE A 16 -20.05 -27.25 4.91
C ILE A 16 -20.44 -25.85 4.42
N PRO A 17 -21.68 -25.37 4.63
CA PRO A 17 -22.08 -24.04 4.15
C PRO A 17 -21.27 -22.92 4.80
N PHE A 18 -20.89 -23.08 6.08
CA PHE A 18 -20.05 -22.12 6.78
C PHE A 18 -18.64 -22.03 6.18
N LEU A 19 -18.01 -23.16 5.90
CA LEU A 19 -16.69 -23.20 5.24
C LEU A 19 -16.76 -22.65 3.81
N THR A 20 -17.82 -22.97 3.05
CA THR A 20 -18.00 -22.40 1.72
C THR A 20 -18.19 -20.89 1.76
N PHE A 21 -18.92 -20.38 2.76
CA PHE A 21 -19.07 -18.94 2.96
C PHE A 21 -17.73 -18.25 3.25
N LEU A 22 -16.92 -18.83 4.14
CA LEU A 22 -15.58 -18.31 4.45
C LEU A 22 -14.66 -18.30 3.21
N LEU A 23 -14.71 -19.36 2.39
CA LEU A 23 -13.97 -19.43 1.13
C LEU A 23 -14.39 -18.32 0.16
N ILE A 24 -15.70 -18.09 -0.01
CA ILE A 24 -16.22 -17.03 -0.87
C ILE A 24 -15.79 -15.65 -0.35
N MET A 25 -15.85 -15.44 0.97
CA MET A 25 -15.40 -14.20 1.60
C MET A 25 -13.90 -13.95 1.39
N GLU A 26 -13.06 -14.97 1.56
CA GLU A 26 -11.61 -14.85 1.33
C GLU A 26 -11.32 -14.51 -0.14
N TRP A 27 -12.00 -15.16 -1.08
CA TRP A 27 -11.90 -14.86 -2.50
C TRP A 27 -12.37 -13.44 -2.83
N GLY A 28 -13.49 -13.01 -2.24
CA GLY A 28 -14.00 -11.64 -2.39
C GLY A 28 -13.00 -10.61 -1.88
N VAL A 29 -12.43 -10.83 -0.69
CA VAL A 29 -11.39 -9.94 -0.15
C VAL A 29 -10.17 -9.92 -1.08
N ARG A 30 -9.68 -11.07 -1.56
CA ARG A 30 -8.52 -11.07 -2.48
C ARG A 30 -8.78 -10.40 -3.82
N ALA A 31 -9.99 -10.53 -4.36
CA ALA A 31 -10.34 -9.97 -5.66
C ALA A 31 -10.62 -8.46 -5.60
N PHE A 32 -11.24 -7.99 -4.52
CA PHE A 32 -11.69 -6.60 -4.39
C PHE A 32 -10.83 -5.73 -3.49
N TRP A 33 -9.97 -6.31 -2.66
CA TRP A 33 -9.06 -5.56 -1.81
C TRP A 33 -7.76 -5.26 -2.55
N GLU A 34 -7.41 -3.98 -2.65
CA GLU A 34 -6.14 -3.53 -3.21
C GLU A 34 -5.01 -3.90 -2.24
N PHE A 35 -4.46 -5.10 -2.39
CA PHE A 35 -3.31 -5.58 -1.63
C PHE A 35 -1.98 -5.00 -2.13
N GLU A 36 -1.98 -4.05 -3.06
CA GLU A 36 -0.75 -3.53 -3.66
C GLU A 36 0.09 -2.88 -2.55
N PRO A 37 1.19 -3.53 -2.11
CA PRO A 37 1.96 -3.00 -1.01
C PRO A 37 2.66 -1.76 -1.52
N ASN A 38 2.46 -0.61 -0.86
CA ASN A 38 3.23 0.61 -1.10
C ASN A 38 4.69 0.38 -0.66
N ARG A 39 5.45 -0.40 -1.46
CA ARG A 39 6.87 -0.75 -1.25
C ARG A 39 7.80 0.47 -1.24
N VAL A 40 7.25 1.62 -1.58
CA VAL A 40 7.95 2.89 -1.70
C VAL A 40 7.89 3.71 -0.40
N LEU A 41 7.16 3.26 0.63
CA LEU A 41 7.03 3.95 1.91
C LEU A 41 7.76 3.21 3.04
N CYS A 42 8.67 3.92 3.71
CA CYS A 42 9.49 3.47 4.83
C CYS A 42 9.29 4.39 6.05
N TYR A 43 9.58 3.88 7.24
CA TYR A 43 9.58 4.69 8.45
C TYR A 43 10.93 5.42 8.60
N HIS A 44 10.88 6.74 8.78
CA HIS A 44 12.02 7.60 9.09
C HIS A 44 11.86 8.17 10.50
N PRO A 45 12.90 8.09 11.36
CA PRO A 45 12.77 8.42 12.78
C PRO A 45 12.35 9.87 13.05
N VAL A 46 12.66 10.80 12.16
CA VAL A 46 12.32 12.23 12.30
C VAL A 46 11.04 12.61 11.55
N LEU A 47 10.80 11.99 10.40
CA LEU A 47 9.74 12.40 9.45
C LEU A 47 8.51 11.49 9.53
N GLY A 48 8.57 10.39 10.30
CA GLY A 48 7.52 9.39 10.36
C GLY A 48 7.44 8.59 9.06
N ARG A 49 6.27 8.56 8.42
CA ARG A 49 6.09 7.84 7.15
C ARG A 49 6.69 8.65 6.00
N SER A 50 7.72 8.11 5.38
CA SER A 50 8.52 8.77 4.33
C SER A 50 8.75 7.83 3.15
N TYR A 51 9.33 8.32 2.06
CA TYR A 51 9.69 7.46 0.95
C TYR A 51 11.00 6.71 1.20
N CYS A 52 11.06 5.45 0.78
CA CYS A 52 12.27 4.64 0.88
C CYS A 52 13.38 5.21 -0.04
N PRO A 53 14.61 5.43 0.46
CA PRO A 53 15.72 5.94 -0.34
C PRO A 53 16.02 5.07 -1.57
N ASP A 54 16.47 5.71 -2.66
CA ASP A 54 16.89 5.07 -3.91
C ASP A 54 15.88 4.09 -4.52
N THR A 55 14.58 4.34 -4.30
CA THR A 55 13.52 3.51 -4.86
C THR A 55 12.87 4.16 -6.08
N LYS A 56 12.50 3.30 -7.04
CA LYS A 56 11.68 3.65 -8.20
C LYS A 56 10.47 2.75 -8.24
N GLY A 57 9.33 3.31 -8.57
CA GLY A 57 8.12 2.50 -8.67
C GLY A 57 6.88 3.32 -8.91
N TYR A 58 5.75 2.63 -8.85
CA TYR A 58 4.45 3.25 -8.91
C TYR A 58 3.88 3.31 -7.51
N LEU A 59 3.46 4.51 -7.11
CA LEU A 59 2.62 4.73 -5.95
C LEU A 59 1.18 4.80 -6.44
N THR A 60 0.32 3.93 -5.92
CA THR A 60 -1.12 4.05 -6.13
C THR A 60 -1.70 4.71 -4.90
N GLU A 61 -2.17 5.95 -5.03
CA GLU A 61 -2.81 6.70 -3.95
C GLU A 61 -4.12 7.30 -4.47
N ASN A 62 -5.23 7.09 -3.73
CA ASN A 62 -6.56 7.54 -4.13
C ASN A 62 -6.95 7.17 -5.57
N LYS A 63 -6.64 5.95 -6.02
CA LYS A 63 -6.88 5.43 -7.39
C LYS A 63 -6.06 6.13 -8.49
N VAL A 64 -5.12 6.98 -8.12
CA VAL A 64 -4.17 7.60 -9.05
C VAL A 64 -2.84 6.87 -8.96
N LYS A 65 -2.40 6.30 -10.08
CA LYS A 65 -1.11 5.63 -10.19
C LYS A 65 -0.06 6.63 -10.66
N MET A 66 0.86 6.99 -9.78
CA MET A 66 1.93 7.95 -10.05
C MET A 66 3.27 7.23 -10.11
N HIS A 67 4.08 7.51 -11.13
CA HIS A 67 5.47 7.06 -11.16
C HIS A 67 6.32 7.98 -10.28
N ILE A 68 7.00 7.40 -9.29
CA ILE A 68 7.88 8.12 -8.38
C ILE A 68 9.31 7.59 -8.47
N GLU A 69 10.24 8.54 -8.38
CA GLU A 69 11.67 8.30 -8.25
C GLU A 69 12.13 9.03 -6.99
N VAL A 70 12.68 8.27 -6.06
CA VAL A 70 13.12 8.74 -4.75
C VAL A 70 14.64 8.72 -4.74
N ASN A 71 15.26 9.82 -4.31
CA ASN A 71 16.71 9.90 -4.21
C ASN A 71 17.26 9.23 -2.94
N ALA A 72 18.59 9.23 -2.79
CA ALA A 72 19.29 8.66 -1.63
C ALA A 72 18.92 9.31 -0.28
N ASP A 73 18.37 10.53 -0.31
CA ASP A 73 17.91 11.24 0.89
C ASP A 73 16.45 10.93 1.24
N GLY A 74 15.77 10.06 0.48
CA GLY A 74 14.36 9.74 0.69
C GLY A 74 13.40 10.83 0.19
N LEU A 75 13.87 11.75 -0.65
CA LEU A 75 13.07 12.84 -1.21
C LEU A 75 12.64 12.52 -2.65
N LEU A 76 11.46 12.99 -3.03
CA LEU A 76 10.95 12.82 -4.40
C LEU A 76 11.75 13.68 -5.39
N GLY A 77 12.06 13.08 -6.54
CA GLY A 77 12.71 13.74 -7.66
C GLY A 77 14.23 13.59 -7.65
N LYS A 78 14.90 14.38 -8.49
CA LYS A 78 16.34 14.25 -8.70
C LYS A 78 17.14 14.68 -7.48
N ALA A 79 18.23 13.96 -7.20
CA ALA A 79 19.26 14.44 -6.30
C ALA A 79 19.93 15.70 -6.88
N TYR A 80 20.15 16.70 -6.02
CA TYR A 80 20.93 17.88 -6.36
C TYR A 80 22.26 17.82 -5.64
N SER A 81 23.36 18.09 -6.35
CA SER A 81 24.69 18.14 -5.73
C SER A 81 24.74 19.18 -4.62
N VAL A 82 25.28 18.82 -3.46
CA VAL A 82 25.49 19.75 -2.33
C VAL A 82 26.47 20.88 -2.70
N ASN A 83 27.41 20.60 -3.62
CA ASN A 83 28.37 21.58 -4.07
C ASN A 83 27.68 22.73 -4.82
N ARG A 84 27.95 23.96 -4.36
CA ARG A 84 27.45 25.17 -5.02
C ARG A 84 28.23 25.40 -6.31
N VAL A 85 27.50 25.71 -7.38
CA VAL A 85 28.10 26.09 -8.66
C VAL A 85 28.33 27.60 -8.62
N PRO A 86 29.58 28.09 -8.81
CA PRO A 86 29.85 29.53 -8.83
C PRO A 86 28.95 30.26 -9.83
N GLY A 87 28.42 31.42 -9.41
CA GLY A 87 27.52 32.23 -10.24
C GLY A 87 26.07 31.71 -10.37
N LYS A 88 25.72 30.59 -9.74
CA LYS A 88 24.34 30.08 -9.70
C LYS A 88 23.73 30.22 -8.30
N TYR A 89 22.54 30.80 -8.24
CA TYR A 89 21.74 30.87 -7.01
C TYR A 89 20.72 29.73 -6.98
N ARG A 90 20.52 29.12 -5.82
CA ARG A 90 19.47 28.12 -5.58
C ARG A 90 18.43 28.72 -4.66
N ILE A 91 17.18 28.72 -5.11
CA ILE A 91 16.04 29.21 -4.34
C ILE A 91 15.24 27.98 -3.93
N SER A 92 15.04 27.80 -2.62
CA SER A 92 14.12 26.79 -2.10
C SER A 92 12.77 27.45 -1.88
N LEU A 93 11.72 26.85 -2.43
CA LEU A 93 10.34 27.28 -2.21
C LEU A 93 9.64 26.20 -1.40
N LEU A 94 9.11 26.59 -0.24
CA LEU A 94 8.24 25.74 0.55
C LEU A 94 6.83 26.30 0.38
N GLY A 95 5.93 25.44 -0.11
CA GLY A 95 4.66 25.88 -0.66
C GLY A 95 3.49 25.03 -0.22
N ASP A 96 2.31 25.57 -0.47
CA ASP A 96 1.05 24.86 -0.50
C ASP A 96 0.65 24.55 -1.96
N SER A 97 -0.61 24.18 -2.17
CA SER A 97 -1.14 23.87 -3.50
C SER A 97 -1.09 25.04 -4.51
N PHE A 98 -0.80 26.27 -4.08
CA PHE A 98 -0.78 27.48 -4.92
C PHE A 98 0.62 28.08 -5.13
N THR A 99 1.63 27.61 -4.39
CA THR A 99 2.96 28.25 -4.37
C THR A 99 3.89 27.69 -5.43
#